data_AF-A0A2W6E8G1-F1
#
_entry.id   AF-A0A2W6E8G1-F1
#
_cell.length_a   1.000
_cell.length_b   1.000
_cell.length_c   1.000
_cell.angle_alpha   90.00
_cell.angle_beta   90.00
_cell.angle_gamma   90.00
#
_symmetry.space_group_name_H-M   'P 1'
#
loop_
_entity.id
_entity.type
_entity.pdbx_description
1 polymer ?
#
loop_
_entity_poly.entity_id
_entity_poly.type
_entity_poly.pdbx_seq_one_letter_code
_entity_poly.pdbx_strand_id
1 'polypeptide(L)' 'MGVKRNLTIQLDADLIRRAKVLAAERGTSVSGLVTQQITELIEARDRYISARQSALEMMTAAVDRGGRRWTREELHAERH' A
#
# COMPACT_ATOMS: atom_id res chain seq x y z
N MET A 1 -7.77 -22.67 2.57
CA MET A 1 -7.92 -21.61 3.59
C MET A 1 -6.75 -21.74 4.55
N GLY A 2 -5.83 -20.77 4.57
CA GLY A 2 -4.62 -20.84 5.40
C GLY A 2 -4.95 -20.98 6.89
N VAL A 3 -4.06 -21.65 7.64
CA VAL A 3 -4.24 -21.89 9.08
C VAL A 3 -4.25 -20.55 9.82
N LYS A 4 -5.32 -20.26 10.56
CA LYS A 4 -5.39 -19.10 11.46
C LYS A 4 -4.64 -19.41 12.76
N ARG A 5 -3.92 -18.42 13.29
CA ARG A 5 -3.18 -18.50 14.55
C ARG A 5 -3.66 -17.40 15.48
N ASN A 6 -3.76 -17.71 16.77
CA ASN A 6 -4.17 -16.74 17.79
C ASN A 6 -3.00 -15.81 18.11
N LEU A 7 -3.30 -14.52 18.27
CA LEU A 7 -2.36 -13.48 18.71
C LEU A 7 -2.92 -12.80 19.95
N THR A 8 -2.18 -12.85 21.05
CA THR A 8 -2.52 -12.14 22.29
C THR A 8 -1.80 -10.79 22.31
N ILE A 9 -2.56 -9.71 22.50
CA ILE A 9 -2.03 -8.35 22.61
C ILE A 9 -2.44 -7.76 23.96
N GLN A 10 -1.58 -6.92 24.51
CA GLN A 10 -1.89 -6.14 25.72
C GLN A 10 -2.37 -4.76 25.27
N LEU A 11 -3.53 -4.35 25.76
CA LEU A 11 -4.12 -3.03 25.53
C LEU A 11 -4.60 -2.50 26.88
N ASP A 12 -4.53 -1.19 27.07
CA ASP A 12 -5.11 -0.58 28.26
C ASP A 12 -6.64 -0.71 28.28
N ALA A 13 -7.22 -0.63 29.47
CA ALA A 13 -8.65 -0.88 29.67
C ALA A 13 -9.54 0.15 28.94
N ASP A 14 -9.09 1.40 28.80
CA ASP A 14 -9.85 2.43 28.11
C ASP A 14 -9.89 2.17 26.59
N LEU A 15 -8.76 1.77 26.01
CA LEU A 15 -8.64 1.42 24.62
C LEU A 15 -9.50 0.19 24.29
N ILE A 16 -9.52 -0.83 25.15
CA ILE A 16 -10.42 -1.99 24.99
C ILE A 16 -11.88 -1.54 24.97
N ARG A 17 -12.29 -0.65 25.88
CA ARG A 17 -13.66 -0.13 25.94
C ARG A 17 -14.03 0.62 24.66
N ARG A 18 -13.18 1.55 24.21
CA ARG A 18 -13.42 2.31 22.98
C ARG A 18 -13.43 1.42 21.73
N ALA A 19 -12.52 0.45 21.65
CA ALA A 19 -12.47 -0.50 20.54
C ALA A 19 -13.74 -1.36 20.46
N LYS A 20 -14.30 -1.78 21.60
CA LYS A 20 -15.57 -2.53 21.63
C LYS A 20 -16.74 -1.71 21.11
N VAL A 21 -16.85 -0.44 21.49
CA VAL A 21 -17.89 0.47 20.98
C VAL A 21 -17.76 0.63 19.47
N LEU A 22 -16.56 0.95 18.98
CA LEU A 22 -16.29 1.10 17.55
C LEU A 22 -16.58 -0.18 16.76
N ALA A 23 -16.21 -1.34 17.32
CA ALA A 23 -16.47 -2.63 16.69
C ALA A 23 -17.98 -2.88 16.57
N ALA A 24 -18.76 -2.59 17.62
CA ALA A 24 -20.20 -2.73 17.61
C ALA A 24 -20.86 -1.78 16.59
N GLU A 25 -20.45 -0.52 16.55
CA GLU A 25 -20.93 0.48 15.57
C GLU A 25 -20.69 0.03 14.12
N ARG A 26 -19.57 -0.67 13.87
CA ARG A 26 -19.18 -1.16 12.54
C ARG A 26 -19.66 -2.59 12.24
N GLY A 27 -20.39 -3.23 13.15
CA GLY A 27 -20.84 -4.62 12.99
C GLY A 27 -19.70 -5.64 12.91
N THR A 28 -18.57 -5.38 13.57
CA THR A 28 -17.38 -6.23 13.58
C THR A 28 -16.95 -6.57 15.02
N SER A 29 -15.81 -7.26 15.16
CA SER A 29 -15.18 -7.54 16.46
C SER A 29 -13.89 -6.74 16.61
N VAL A 30 -13.37 -6.64 17.85
CA VAL A 30 -12.06 -6.02 18.10
C VAL A 30 -10.95 -6.72 17.31
N SER A 31 -10.95 -8.06 17.26
CA SER A 31 -10.00 -8.82 16.43
C SER A 31 -10.17 -8.54 14.94
N GLY A 32 -11.41 -8.30 14.49
CA GLY A 32 -11.73 -7.84 13.14
C GLY A 32 -11.10 -6.49 12.84
N LEU A 33 -11.27 -5.50 13.72
CA LEU A 33 -10.63 -4.18 13.59
C LEU A 33 -9.10 -4.28 13.50
N VAL A 34 -8.48 -5.08 14.38
CA VAL A 34 -7.02 -5.27 14.37
C VAL A 34 -6.57 -5.93 13.06
N THR A 35 -7.31 -6.94 12.59
CA THR A 35 -7.02 -7.59 11.30
C THR A 35 -7.09 -6.58 10.16
N GLN A 36 -8.15 -5.76 10.11
CA GLN A 36 -8.32 -4.73 9.08
C GLN A 36 -7.17 -3.73 9.10
N GLN A 37 -6.78 -3.20 10.27
CA GLN A 37 -5.66 -2.26 10.32
C GLN A 37 -4.33 -2.89 9.90
N ILE A 38 -4.07 -4.14 10.28
CA ILE A 38 -2.85 -4.83 9.84
C ILE A 38 -2.85 -5.00 8.32
N THR A 39 -3.99 -5.40 7.73
CA THR A 39 -4.15 -5.50 6.28
C THR A 39 -3.89 -4.16 5.60
N GLU A 40 -4.51 -3.08 6.07
CA GLU A 40 -4.31 -1.73 5.51
C GLU A 40 -2.84 -1.27 5.58
N LEU A 41 -2.13 -1.57 6.68
CA LEU A 41 -0.72 -1.27 6.82
C LEU A 41 0.15 -2.05 5.83
N ILE A 42 -0.14 -3.33 5.62
CA ILE A 42 0.56 -4.17 4.63
C ILE A 42 0.28 -3.66 3.21
N GLU A 43 -0.98 -3.40 2.87
CA GLU A 43 -1.35 -2.88 1.54
C GLU A 43 -0.72 -1.51 1.25
N ALA A 44 -0.65 -0.62 2.25
CA ALA A 44 0.05 0.64 2.12
C ALA A 44 1.55 0.45 1.83
N ARG A 45 2.20 -0.49 2.53
CA ARG A 45 3.61 -0.84 2.32
C ARG A 45 3.85 -1.49 0.95
N ASP A 46 3.00 -2.42 0.54
CA ASP A 46 3.17 -3.17 -0.70
C ASP A 46 2.93 -2.29 -1.92
N ARG A 47 1.98 -1.35 -1.87
CA ARG A 47 1.81 -0.33 -2.91
C ARG A 47 3.09 0.49 -3.12
N TYR A 48 3.75 0.89 -2.04
CA TYR A 48 5.02 1.62 -2.13
C TYR A 48 6.12 0.76 -2.74
N ILE A 49 6.27 -0.49 -2.29
CA ILE A 49 7.29 -1.40 -2.81
C ILE A 49 7.05 -1.72 -4.29
N SER A 50 5.81 -2.01 -4.68
CA SER A 50 5.43 -2.29 -6.07
C SER A 50 5.72 -1.09 -6.97
N ALA A 51 5.31 0.12 -6.58
CA ALA A 51 5.59 1.32 -7.36
C ALA A 51 7.10 1.56 -7.53
N ARG A 52 7.89 1.35 -6.47
CA ARG A 52 9.36 1.45 -6.51
C ARG A 52 9.96 0.40 -7.44
N GLN A 53 9.49 -0.84 -7.37
CA GLN A 53 9.99 -1.93 -8.21
C GLN A 53 9.69 -1.66 -9.68
N SER A 54 8.47 -1.24 -10.01
CA SER A 54 8.10 -0.86 -11.38
C SER A 54 8.93 0.32 -11.90
N ALA A 55 9.24 1.32 -11.07
CA ALA A 55 10.12 2.42 -11.46
C ALA A 55 11.55 1.94 -11.75
N LEU A 56 12.10 1.06 -10.92
CA LEU A 56 13.43 0.48 -11.13
C LEU A 56 13.48 -0.41 -12.37
N GLU A 57 12.44 -1.21 -12.62
CA GLU A 57 12.31 -2.01 -13.84
C GLU A 57 12.24 -1.13 -15.08
N MET A 58 11.45 -0.05 -15.06
CA MET A 58 11.41 0.92 -16.14
C MET A 58 12.76 1.60 -16.37
N MET A 59 13.49 1.94 -15.30
CA MET A 59 14.84 2.52 -15.41
C MET A 59 15.86 1.51 -15.95
N THR A 60 15.74 0.23 -15.58
CA THR A 60 16.66 -0.83 -16.04
C THR A 60 16.37 -1.24 -17.48
N ALA A 61 15.09 -1.28 -17.85
CA ALA A 61 14.63 -1.58 -19.21
C ALA A 61 14.71 -0.36 -20.14
N ALA A 62 14.90 0.85 -19.59
CA ALA A 62 15.15 2.04 -20.38
C ALA A 62 16.46 1.85 -21.15
N VAL A 63 16.33 1.64 -22.45
CA VAL A 63 17.44 1.73 -23.39
C VAL A 63 18.10 3.10 -23.20
N ASP A 64 19.44 3.14 -23.17
CA ASP A 64 20.17 4.41 -23.11
C ASP A 64 19.80 5.26 -24.33
N ARG A 65 18.86 6.18 -24.13
CA ARG A 65 18.41 7.18 -25.12
C ARG A 65 19.33 8.41 -25.10
N GLY A 66 20.55 8.26 -24.54
CA GLY A 66 21.70 9.14 -24.72
C GLY A 66 21.37 10.60 -24.87
N GLY A 67 21.10 11.31 -23.77
CA GLY A 67 21.21 12.77 -23.64
C GLY A 67 20.67 13.64 -24.78
N ARG A 68 19.69 13.17 -25.58
CA ARG A 68 19.17 13.95 -26.69
C ARG A 68 18.30 15.05 -26.11
N ARG A 69 18.79 16.29 -26.18
CA ARG A 69 18.01 17.50 -25.90
C ARG A 69 16.97 17.64 -27.01
N TRP A 70 15.80 17.04 -26.81
CA TRP A 70 14.65 17.34 -27.64
C TRP A 70 14.20 18.78 -27.38
N THR A 71 14.07 19.55 -28.45
CA THR A 71 13.36 20.81 -28.40
C THR A 71 11.85 20.55 -28.38
N ARG A 72 11.05 21.46 -27.81
CA ARG A 72 9.61 21.26 -27.64
C ARG A 72 8.90 21.08 -28.99
N GLU A 73 9.45 21.68 -30.02
CA GLU A 73 9.00 21.65 -31.41
C GLU A 73 9.17 20.26 -32.04
N GLU A 74 10.24 19.53 -31.72
CA GLU A 74 10.53 18.18 -32.26
C GLU A 74 9.58 17.12 -31.70
N LEU A 75 9.19 17.22 -30.42
CA LEU A 75 8.25 16.29 -29.79
C LEU A 75 6.81 16.40 -30.33
N HIS A 76 6.47 17.52 -30.96
CA HIS A 76 5.14 17.75 -31.53
C HIS A 76 4.99 17.21 -32.97
N ALA A 77 6.10 16.96 -33.68
CA ALA A 77 6.08 16.48 -35.06
C ALA A 77 5.85 14.95 -35.18
N GLU A 78 6.17 14.14 -34.15
CA GLU A 78 6.02 12.66 -34.17
C GLU A 78 4.59 12.17 -33.85
N ARG A 79 3.59 13.06 -33.84
CA ARG A 79 2.20 12.73 -33.50
C ARG A 79 1.24 12.63 -34.70
N HIS A 80 1.76 12.42 -35.91
CA HIS A 80 0.98 12.23 -37.14
C HIS A 80 1.33 10.93 -37.88
#